data_AF-A0A7L7KWF0-F1
#
_entry.id   AF-A0A7L7KWF0-F1
#
_cell.length_a   1.000
_cell.length_b   1.000
_cell.length_c   1.000
_cell.angle_alpha   90.00
_cell.angle_beta   90.00
_cell.angle_gamma   90.00
#
_symmetry.space_group_name_H-M   'P 1'
#
loop_
_entity.id
_entity.type
_entity.pdbx_description
1 polymer ?
#
loop_
_entity_poly.entity_id
_entity_poly.type
_entity_poly.pdbx_seq_one_letter_code
_entity_poly.pdbx_strand_id
1 'polypeptide(L)'
;MKKLVVMFLTILLGLGFSFSPTSVKAESVNSGNFVDVDSSSADLYNSNGDNLGRKVPKNSTWYLGKTISIKNTDYYQIATDEYLSSKDSYTYSNRPEVIKVSSTDGDVPLYDHNFVQLSDVALAPGTSWYSDRVIFTPDGMPFVRVATDEYVGMWYVMQQEFSAKL
;
A
#
# COMPACT_ATOMS: atom_id res chain seq x y z
N MET A 1 -37.25 58.75 18.10
CA MET A 1 -37.73 58.27 16.79
C MET A 1 -37.44 56.78 16.72
N LYS A 2 -38.48 55.94 16.68
CA LYS A 2 -38.35 54.50 16.47
C LYS A 2 -38.53 54.22 14.99
N LYS A 3 -37.70 53.32 14.43
CA LYS A 3 -37.92 52.41 13.28
C LYS A 3 -36.54 51.98 12.76
N LEU A 4 -36.27 50.77 12.29
CA LEU A 4 -36.90 49.45 12.36
C LEU A 4 -35.84 48.59 11.64
N VAL A 5 -35.12 47.73 12.36
CA VAL A 5 -34.16 46.82 11.73
C VAL A 5 -34.98 45.71 11.05
N VAL A 6 -34.91 45.65 9.72
CA VAL A 6 -35.51 44.57 8.93
C VAL A 6 -34.63 43.34 9.12
N MET A 7 -35.09 42.41 9.96
CA MET A 7 -34.55 41.07 10.08
C MET A 7 -35.13 40.24 8.95
N PHE A 8 -34.31 39.86 7.96
CA PHE A 8 -34.70 38.86 6.98
C PHE A 8 -34.80 37.51 7.69
N LEU A 9 -36.04 37.08 7.92
CA LEU A 9 -36.39 35.73 8.32
C LEU A 9 -36.18 34.83 7.09
N THR A 10 -35.01 34.22 6.97
CA THR A 10 -34.82 33.11 6.03
C THR A 10 -35.59 31.91 6.57
N ILE A 11 -36.70 31.60 5.89
CA ILE A 11 -37.46 30.38 6.11
C ILE A 11 -36.53 29.21 5.85
N LEU A 12 -36.19 28.49 6.93
CA LEU A 12 -35.47 27.24 6.91
C LEU A 12 -36.38 26.19 6.24
N LEU A 13 -36.25 26.03 4.93
CA LEU A 13 -36.89 24.94 4.21
C LEU A 13 -36.15 23.65 4.57
N GLY A 14 -36.76 22.86 5.45
CA GLY A 14 -36.24 21.57 5.86
C GLY A 14 -36.13 20.62 4.67
N LEU A 15 -34.91 20.45 4.17
CA LEU A 15 -34.50 19.21 3.51
C LEU A 15 -33.69 18.44 4.55
N GLY A 16 -34.36 17.50 5.22
CA GLY A 16 -33.70 16.54 6.08
C GLY A 16 -32.79 15.67 5.24
N PHE A 17 -31.52 16.04 5.13
CA PHE A 17 -30.49 15.08 4.74
C PHE A 17 -30.23 14.19 5.95
N SER A 18 -30.94 13.07 6.03
CA SER A 18 -30.54 11.97 6.89
C SER A 18 -29.20 11.43 6.36
N PHE A 19 -28.10 11.91 6.92
CA PHE A 19 -26.83 11.21 6.81
C PHE A 19 -26.97 9.93 7.63
N SER A 20 -27.34 8.83 6.99
CA SER A 20 -27.10 7.50 7.54
C SER A 20 -25.63 7.18 7.30
N PRO A 21 -24.74 7.19 8.32
CA PRO A 21 -23.42 6.63 8.12
C PRO A 21 -23.61 5.15 7.80
N THR A 22 -23.39 4.75 6.56
CA THR A 22 -23.21 3.34 6.24
C THR A 22 -21.94 2.91 6.94
N SER A 23 -22.07 2.21 8.06
CA SER A 23 -20.96 1.46 8.64
C SER A 23 -20.63 0.37 7.64
N VAL A 24 -19.63 0.62 6.79
CA VAL A 24 -19.06 -0.44 5.97
C VAL A 24 -18.35 -1.38 6.91
N LYS A 25 -18.78 -2.64 6.90
CA LYS A 25 -18.03 -3.71 7.54
C LYS A 25 -16.73 -3.81 6.74
N ALA A 26 -15.58 -3.54 7.36
CA ALA A 26 -14.30 -3.85 6.73
C ALA A 26 -14.25 -5.37 6.59
N GLU A 27 -14.65 -5.89 5.43
CA GLU A 27 -14.37 -7.26 5.07
C GLU A 27 -12.84 -7.38 5.00
N SER A 28 -12.29 -8.30 5.80
CA SER A 28 -10.88 -8.64 5.72
C SER A 28 -10.61 -9.05 4.28
N VAL A 29 -9.84 -8.24 3.56
CA VAL A 29 -9.28 -8.65 2.29
C VAL A 29 -8.36 -9.82 2.61
N ASN A 30 -8.68 -10.98 2.03
CA ASN A 30 -8.04 -12.28 2.28
C ASN A 30 -6.53 -12.14 2.60
N SER A 31 -6.19 -12.30 3.88
CA SER A 31 -5.08 -11.65 4.59
C SER A 31 -3.75 -12.40 4.47
N GLY A 32 -3.35 -12.73 3.24
CA GLY A 32 -2.03 -13.28 2.97
C GLY A 32 -0.99 -12.18 2.82
N ASN A 33 0.14 -12.31 3.51
CA ASN A 33 1.37 -11.64 3.13
C ASN A 33 2.11 -12.52 2.13
N PHE A 34 2.81 -11.88 1.21
CA PHE A 34 3.53 -12.53 0.12
C PHE A 34 4.97 -12.06 0.10
N VAL A 35 5.80 -12.80 -0.61
CA VAL A 35 7.19 -12.48 -0.91
C VAL A 35 7.35 -12.45 -2.42
N ASP A 36 7.86 -11.36 -2.96
CA ASP A 36 8.19 -11.20 -4.37
C ASP A 36 9.71 -11.12 -4.56
N VAL A 37 10.23 -11.69 -5.65
CA VAL A 37 11.66 -11.71 -5.96
C VAL A 37 11.97 -10.57 -6.92
N ASP A 38 12.72 -9.57 -6.44
CA ASP A 38 13.07 -8.40 -7.24
C ASP A 38 14.36 -8.58 -8.05
N SER A 39 15.35 -9.29 -7.50
CA SER A 39 16.61 -9.52 -8.21
C SER A 39 16.41 -10.49 -9.39
N SER A 40 17.41 -10.61 -10.28
CA SER A 40 17.35 -11.55 -11.41
C SER A 40 17.06 -13.01 -10.96
N SER A 41 17.49 -13.36 -9.75
CA SER A 41 17.16 -14.59 -9.04
C SER A 41 17.55 -14.45 -7.57
N ALA A 42 16.81 -15.07 -6.66
CA ALA A 42 17.13 -15.10 -5.24
C ALA A 42 17.61 -16.48 -4.81
N ASP A 43 18.66 -16.53 -3.99
CA ASP A 43 19.15 -17.76 -3.35
C ASP A 43 18.23 -18.20 -2.21
N LEU A 44 18.12 -19.51 -2.01
CA LEU A 44 17.42 -20.10 -0.86
C LEU A 44 18.38 -20.41 0.27
N TYR A 45 17.93 -20.11 1.48
CA TYR A 45 18.66 -20.33 2.73
C TYR A 45 17.83 -21.19 3.68
N ASN A 46 18.49 -21.90 4.60
CA ASN A 46 17.83 -22.52 5.74
C ASN A 46 17.66 -21.54 6.92
N SER A 47 17.02 -21.99 8.01
CA SER A 47 16.83 -21.18 9.22
C SER A 47 18.11 -20.83 9.98
N ASN A 48 19.25 -21.47 9.68
CA ASN A 48 20.57 -21.11 10.22
C ASN A 48 21.28 -20.06 9.33
N GLY A 49 20.76 -19.77 8.14
CA GLY A 49 21.37 -18.87 7.17
C GLY A 49 22.36 -19.56 6.23
N ASP A 50 22.38 -20.90 6.18
CA ASP A 50 23.19 -21.63 5.20
C ASP A 50 22.50 -21.61 3.85
N ASN A 51 23.26 -21.30 2.79
CA ASN A 51 22.76 -21.34 1.41
C ASN A 51 22.53 -22.79 0.98
N LEU A 52 21.36 -23.06 0.40
CA LEU A 52 20.91 -24.39 -0.02
C LEU A 52 21.35 -24.79 -1.44
N GLY A 53 22.11 -23.94 -2.13
CA GLY A 53 22.57 -24.14 -3.51
C GLY A 53 21.46 -24.07 -4.56
N ARG A 54 20.28 -23.55 -4.19
CA ARG A 54 19.09 -23.43 -5.04
C ARG A 54 18.67 -21.98 -5.16
N LYS A 55 18.06 -21.64 -6.29
CA LYS A 55 17.57 -20.30 -6.60
C LYS A 55 16.13 -20.34 -7.08
N VAL A 56 15.43 -19.23 -6.88
CA VAL A 56 14.13 -18.94 -7.49
C VAL A 56 14.27 -17.76 -8.47
N PRO A 57 13.53 -17.75 -9.58
CA PRO A 57 13.65 -16.70 -10.59
C PRO A 57 13.01 -15.38 -10.15
N LYS A 58 13.43 -14.27 -10.80
CA LYS A 58 12.77 -12.95 -10.73
C LYS A 58 11.26 -13.05 -10.96
N ASN A 59 10.49 -12.18 -10.29
CA ASN A 59 9.03 -12.10 -10.37
C ASN A 59 8.30 -13.38 -9.92
N SER A 60 8.95 -14.26 -9.15
CA SER A 60 8.26 -15.36 -8.48
C SER A 60 7.63 -14.86 -7.19
N THR A 61 6.40 -15.28 -6.94
CA THR A 61 5.62 -14.87 -5.78
C THR A 61 5.32 -16.07 -4.88
N TRP A 62 5.51 -15.89 -3.58
CA TRP A 62 5.34 -16.93 -2.57
C TRP A 62 4.47 -16.44 -1.42
N TYR A 63 3.76 -17.34 -0.75
CA TYR A 63 3.12 -17.02 0.53
C TYR A 63 4.20 -16.83 1.60
N LEU A 64 4.10 -15.75 2.35
CA LEU A 64 4.97 -15.51 3.50
C LEU A 64 4.53 -16.40 4.66
N GLY A 65 5.43 -17.28 5.12
CA GLY A 65 5.26 -18.02 6.37
C GLY A 65 5.59 -17.13 7.57
N LYS A 66 6.84 -17.21 8.04
CA LYS A 66 7.39 -16.34 9.08
C LYS A 66 8.59 -15.55 8.55
N THR A 67 8.88 -14.44 9.20
CA THR A 67 10.13 -13.70 9.03
C THR A 67 11.07 -14.06 10.17
N ILE A 68 12.33 -14.33 9.86
CA ILE A 68 13.41 -14.46 10.84
C ILE A 68 14.52 -13.47 10.50
N SER A 69 15.24 -12.98 11.50
CA SER A 69 16.39 -12.10 11.27
C SER A 69 17.69 -12.82 11.60
N ILE A 70 18.60 -12.86 10.64
CA ILE A 70 19.94 -13.46 10.77
C ILE A 70 20.96 -12.38 10.47
N LYS A 71 21.78 -11.99 11.46
CA LYS A 71 22.81 -10.94 11.34
C LYS A 71 22.25 -9.63 10.72
N ASN A 72 21.11 -9.15 11.24
CA ASN A 72 20.42 -7.94 10.78
C ASN A 72 19.95 -7.97 9.31
N THR A 73 19.81 -9.15 8.72
CA THR A 73 19.12 -9.34 7.43
C THR A 73 17.87 -10.16 7.69
N ASP A 74 16.74 -9.72 7.15
CA ASP A 74 15.50 -10.46 7.26
C ASP A 74 15.44 -11.57 6.21
N TYR A 75 14.85 -12.69 6.60
CA TYR A 75 14.66 -13.87 5.77
C TYR A 75 13.20 -14.29 5.83
N TYR A 76 12.59 -14.43 4.66
CA TYR A 76 11.17 -14.69 4.48
C TYR A 76 10.93 -16.14 4.14
N GLN A 77 10.23 -16.85 5.02
CA GLN A 77 9.96 -18.26 4.81
C GLN A 77 8.99 -18.47 3.65
N ILE A 78 9.39 -19.29 2.68
CA ILE A 78 8.54 -19.68 1.54
C ILE A 78 8.22 -21.18 1.51
N ALA A 79 8.98 -22.02 2.21
CA ALA A 79 8.70 -23.44 2.42
C ALA A 79 9.29 -23.96 3.75
N THR A 80 9.17 -25.25 4.02
CA THR A 80 9.73 -25.88 5.22
C THR A 80 11.25 -25.73 5.24
N ASP A 81 11.76 -24.91 6.15
CA ASP A 81 13.18 -24.57 6.30
C ASP A 81 13.82 -23.98 5.02
N GLU A 82 13.04 -23.26 4.21
CA GLU A 82 13.54 -22.53 3.03
C GLU A 82 13.09 -21.06 3.09
N TYR A 83 14.06 -20.17 2.96
CA TYR A 83 13.87 -18.73 3.12
C TYR A 83 14.53 -17.94 1.99
N LEU A 84 13.90 -16.84 1.60
CA LEU A 84 14.46 -15.81 0.74
C LEU A 84 15.02 -14.66 1.58
N SER A 85 16.14 -14.09 1.16
CA SER A 85 16.76 -12.93 1.81
C SER A 85 16.05 -11.63 1.43
N SER A 86 15.89 -10.70 2.37
CA SER A 86 15.38 -9.35 2.14
C SER A 86 16.27 -8.50 1.23
N LYS A 87 17.46 -8.99 0.86
CA LYS A 87 18.36 -8.34 -0.11
C LYS A 87 17.96 -8.58 -1.56
N ASP A 88 17.21 -9.65 -1.81
CA ASP A 88 16.85 -10.12 -3.15
C ASP A 88 15.33 -10.22 -3.34
N SER A 89 14.57 -9.93 -2.28
CA SER A 89 13.13 -10.09 -2.22
C SER A 89 12.51 -9.11 -1.23
N TYR A 90 11.21 -8.86 -1.38
CA TYR A 90 10.46 -7.97 -0.48
C TYR A 90 9.08 -8.55 -0.20
N THR A 91 8.47 -8.11 0.91
CA THR A 91 7.14 -8.57 1.31
C THR A 91 6.06 -7.56 0.93
N TYR A 92 4.87 -8.06 0.62
CA TYR A 92 3.69 -7.22 0.37
C TYR A 92 2.40 -7.89 0.86
N SER A 93 1.34 -7.11 1.00
CA SER A 93 -0.02 -7.61 1.25
C SER A 93 -0.92 -7.26 0.07
N ASN A 94 -1.83 -8.16 -0.31
CA ASN A 94 -2.86 -7.83 -1.30
C ASN A 94 -3.76 -6.72 -0.75
N ARG A 95 -3.96 -5.68 -1.55
CA ARG A 95 -4.77 -4.52 -1.22
C ARG A 95 -5.42 -3.93 -2.49
N PRO A 96 -6.36 -4.65 -3.12
CA PRO A 96 -7.18 -4.13 -4.20
C PRO A 96 -7.99 -2.91 -3.75
N GLU A 97 -7.70 -1.75 -4.31
CA GLU A 97 -8.41 -0.50 -4.06
C GLU A 97 -8.26 0.48 -5.23
N VAL A 98 -9.13 1.49 -5.28
CA VAL A 98 -8.93 2.68 -6.09
C VAL A 98 -8.57 3.83 -5.16
N ILE A 99 -7.45 4.49 -5.41
CA ILE A 99 -6.97 5.64 -4.65
C ILE A 99 -7.14 6.93 -5.45
N LYS A 100 -7.34 8.04 -4.75
CA LYS A 100 -7.20 9.40 -5.30
C LYS A 100 -6.05 10.11 -4.60
N VAL A 101 -5.09 10.60 -5.39
CA VAL A 101 -3.85 11.17 -4.88
C VAL A 101 -3.85 12.68 -4.98
N SER A 102 -3.11 13.37 -4.10
CA SER A 102 -2.90 14.81 -4.20
C SER A 102 -1.70 15.25 -3.34
N SER A 103 -1.08 16.35 -3.74
CA SER A 103 0.03 17.01 -3.04
C SER A 103 -0.18 18.53 -3.09
N THR A 104 0.35 19.26 -2.10
CA THR A 104 0.36 20.74 -2.09
C THR A 104 1.57 21.32 -2.81
N ASP A 105 2.58 20.49 -3.07
CA ASP A 105 3.92 20.94 -3.47
C ASP A 105 4.23 20.63 -4.95
N GLY A 106 3.20 20.27 -5.73
CA GLY A 106 3.30 19.89 -7.14
C GLY A 106 2.78 18.47 -7.38
N ASP A 107 3.43 17.76 -8.30
CA ASP A 107 3.09 16.37 -8.61
C ASP A 107 3.39 15.45 -7.42
N VAL A 108 2.65 14.34 -7.34
CA VAL A 108 2.79 13.33 -6.29
C VAL A 108 3.97 12.42 -6.64
N PRO A 109 5.03 12.37 -5.82
CA PRO A 109 6.19 11.54 -6.10
C PRO A 109 5.85 10.04 -5.96
N LEU A 110 6.56 9.23 -6.75
CA LEU A 110 6.53 7.78 -6.68
C LEU A 110 7.82 7.23 -6.11
N TYR A 111 7.74 6.03 -5.54
CA TYR A 111 8.83 5.35 -4.87
C TYR A 111 8.92 3.91 -5.39
N ASP A 112 10.11 3.32 -5.37
CA ASP A 112 10.28 1.88 -5.58
C ASP A 112 9.95 1.08 -4.30
N HIS A 113 10.03 -0.26 -4.39
CA HIS A 113 9.83 -1.14 -3.23
C HIS A 113 10.90 -0.98 -2.13
N ASN A 114 12.03 -0.32 -2.42
CA ASN A 114 13.06 0.03 -1.45
C ASN A 114 12.81 1.40 -0.79
N PHE A 115 11.67 2.03 -1.10
CA PHE A 115 11.28 3.35 -0.62
C PHE A 115 12.19 4.48 -1.11
N VAL A 116 12.87 4.28 -2.24
CA VAL A 116 13.66 5.30 -2.92
C VAL A 116 12.76 6.04 -3.90
N GLN A 117 12.75 7.36 -3.82
CA GLN A 117 11.96 8.19 -4.73
C GLN A 117 12.47 8.08 -6.17
N LEU A 118 11.56 7.91 -7.11
CA LEU A 118 11.81 7.91 -8.55
C LEU A 118 11.93 9.35 -9.07
N SER A 119 12.90 9.63 -9.94
CA SER A 119 13.16 10.99 -10.45
C SER A 119 12.34 11.36 -11.69
N ASP A 120 11.93 10.36 -12.47
CA ASP A 120 11.45 10.56 -13.86
C ASP A 120 9.94 10.29 -14.01
N VAL A 121 9.26 9.94 -12.92
CA VAL A 121 7.83 9.62 -12.92
C VAL A 121 7.15 10.19 -11.67
N ALA A 122 5.96 10.73 -11.86
CA ALA A 122 5.11 11.29 -10.81
C ALA A 122 3.64 11.28 -11.27
N LEU A 123 2.72 11.45 -10.32
CA LEU A 123 1.29 11.51 -10.61
C LEU A 123 0.75 12.94 -10.47
N ALA A 124 -0.05 13.38 -11.43
CA ALA A 124 -0.73 14.67 -11.31
C ALA A 124 -1.73 14.65 -10.12
N PRO A 125 -1.82 15.73 -9.32
CA PRO A 125 -2.78 15.81 -8.22
C PRO A 125 -4.23 15.68 -8.70
N GLY A 126 -5.06 15.04 -7.88
CA GLY A 126 -6.49 14.84 -8.16
C GLY A 126 -6.79 13.66 -9.09
N THR A 127 -5.77 12.95 -9.58
CA THR A 127 -5.95 11.74 -10.40
C THR A 127 -6.26 10.51 -9.54
N SER A 128 -6.92 9.52 -10.15
CA SER A 128 -7.28 8.26 -9.50
C SER A 128 -6.58 7.08 -10.15
N TRP A 129 -6.17 6.12 -9.31
CA TRP A 129 -5.35 4.98 -9.70
C TRP A 129 -5.83 3.71 -9.03
N TYR A 130 -5.76 2.59 -9.74
CA TYR A 130 -5.96 1.29 -9.13
C TYR A 130 -4.67 0.86 -8.42
N SER A 131 -4.82 0.26 -7.23
CA SER A 131 -3.74 -0.41 -6.52
C SER A 131 -4.15 -1.85 -6.23
N ASP A 132 -3.21 -2.78 -6.40
CA ASP A 132 -3.42 -4.19 -6.11
C ASP A 132 -2.77 -4.65 -4.80
N ARG A 133 -1.77 -3.91 -4.30
CA ARG A 133 -0.97 -4.30 -3.14
C ARG A 133 -0.38 -3.12 -2.39
N VAL A 134 -0.01 -3.40 -1.15
CA VAL A 134 0.66 -2.48 -0.23
C VAL A 134 1.96 -3.09 0.29
N ILE A 135 2.98 -2.25 0.44
CA ILE A 135 4.22 -2.55 1.15
C ILE A 135 4.34 -1.61 2.36
N PHE A 136 5.18 -1.97 3.33
CA PHE A 136 5.36 -1.22 4.56
C PHE A 136 6.84 -0.96 4.81
N THR A 137 7.17 0.28 5.17
CA THR A 137 8.49 0.60 5.72
C THR A 137 8.71 -0.13 7.06
N PRO A 138 9.96 -0.18 7.56
CA PRO A 138 10.25 -0.79 8.87
C PRO A 138 9.47 -0.17 10.05
N ASP A 139 9.08 1.10 9.97
CA ASP A 139 8.25 1.80 10.96
C ASP A 139 6.74 1.65 10.70
N GLY A 140 6.33 0.91 9.67
CA GLY A 140 4.94 0.56 9.38
C GLY A 140 4.19 1.59 8.52
N MET A 141 4.90 2.51 7.86
CA MET A 141 4.29 3.45 6.92
C MET A 141 3.89 2.73 5.63
N PRO A 142 2.61 2.79 5.21
CA PRO A 142 2.13 2.07 4.04
C PRO A 142 2.38 2.82 2.73
N PHE A 143 2.73 2.06 1.69
CA PHE A 143 2.90 2.51 0.32
C PHE A 143 2.13 1.59 -0.63
N VAL A 144 1.29 2.17 -1.48
CA VAL A 144 0.35 1.45 -2.35
C VAL A 144 0.85 1.46 -3.78
N ARG A 145 0.83 0.31 -4.44
CA ARG A 145 1.38 0.17 -5.79
C ARG A 145 0.46 0.77 -6.84
N VAL A 146 0.99 1.53 -7.80
CA VAL A 146 0.24 2.09 -8.93
C VAL A 146 0.74 1.62 -10.30
N ALA A 147 1.99 1.16 -10.37
CA ALA A 147 2.56 0.51 -11.54
C ALA A 147 3.67 -0.50 -11.14
N THR A 148 4.36 -1.09 -12.11
CA THR A 148 5.45 -2.04 -11.85
C THR A 148 6.57 -1.36 -11.08
N ASP A 149 6.73 -1.77 -9.82
CA ASP A 149 7.72 -1.19 -8.90
C ASP A 149 7.58 0.34 -8.69
N GLU A 150 6.35 0.84 -8.76
CA GLU A 150 6.03 2.25 -8.50
C GLU A 150 4.93 2.34 -7.44
N TYR A 151 5.22 3.04 -6.35
CA TYR A 151 4.38 3.11 -5.17
C TYR A 151 4.14 4.56 -4.74
N VAL A 152 2.94 4.81 -4.25
CA VAL A 152 2.54 6.08 -3.64
C VAL A 152 2.56 5.91 -2.12
N GLY A 153 3.24 6.81 -1.42
CA GLY A 153 3.13 6.91 0.03
C GLY A 153 1.72 7.28 0.47
N MET A 154 1.13 6.54 1.42
CA MET A 154 -0.28 6.70 1.79
C MET A 154 -0.65 8.11 2.27
N TRP A 155 0.33 8.91 2.73
CA TRP A 155 0.10 10.30 3.13
C TRP A 155 -0.30 11.22 1.96
N TYR A 156 -0.06 10.82 0.71
CA TYR A 156 -0.57 11.51 -0.49
C TYR A 156 -1.95 11.02 -0.94
N VAL A 157 -2.50 9.97 -0.31
CA VAL A 157 -3.82 9.40 -0.64
C VAL A 157 -4.90 10.13 0.15
N MET A 158 -5.80 10.83 -0.57
CA MET A 158 -6.88 11.60 0.06
C MET A 158 -8.23 10.89 0.05
N GLN A 159 -8.42 9.92 -0.86
CA GLN A 159 -9.60 9.06 -0.92
C GLN A 159 -9.16 7.65 -1.30
N GLN A 160 -9.85 6.65 -0.74
CA GLN A 160 -9.62 5.25 -1.06
C GLN A 160 -10.94 4.48 -1.04
N GLU A 161 -11.10 3.60 -2.02
CA GLU A 161 -12.26 2.71 -2.17
C GLU A 161 -11.76 1.28 -2.32
N PHE A 162 -11.92 0.48 -1.26
CA PHE A 162 -11.54 -0.94 -1.30
C PHE A 162 -12.42 -1.70 -2.28
N SER A 163 -11.80 -2.54 -3.10
CA SER A 163 -12.50 -3.42 -4.02
C SER A 163 -12.49 -4.84 -3.49
N ALA A 164 -13.64 -5.51 -3.56
CA ALA A 164 -13.69 -6.94 -3.35
C ALA A 164 -12.82 -7.63 -4.43
N LYS A 165 -12.10 -8.68 -4.03
CA LYS A 165 -11.28 -9.47 -4.95
C LYS A 165 -12.20 -10.02 -6.07
N LEU A 166 -11.89 -9.73 -7.33
CA LEU A 166 -12.50 -10.40 -8.49
C LEU A 166 -12.16 -11.90 -8.48
#